data_AF-S7NPS8-F1
#
_entry.id   AF-S7NPS8-F1
#
_cell.length_a   1.000
_cell.length_b   1.000
_cell.length_c   1.000
_cell.angle_alpha   90.00
_cell.angle_beta   90.00
_cell.angle_gamma   90.00
#
_symmetry.space_group_name_H-M   'P 1'
#
loop_
_entity.id
_entity.type
_entity.pdbx_description
1 polymer ?
#
loop_
_entity_poly.entity_id
_entity_poly.type
_entity_poly.pdbx_seq_one_letter_code
_entity_poly.pdbx_strand_id
1 'polypeptide(L)'
;MRLLGLLLCLVTAPQGVLSQVQLWESSPGLVKPSQTFSLTCAVYGYSITSGYDWIWIHQPPGKGLEWMGLINYDGDTTAPPSRAEPPSPETLQEPVLPAAEFCDHQ
;
A
#
# COMPACT_ATOMS: atom_id res chain seq x y z
N MET A 1 -24.27 -1.76 -35.81
CA MET A 1 -24.65 -1.39 -34.42
C MET A 1 -23.78 -2.07 -33.36
N ARG A 2 -23.50 -3.38 -33.47
CA ARG A 2 -22.62 -4.09 -32.50
C ARG A 2 -21.18 -3.57 -32.47
N LEU A 3 -20.58 -3.27 -33.62
CA LEU A 3 -19.23 -2.72 -33.72
C LEU A 3 -19.14 -1.29 -33.16
N LEU A 4 -20.17 -0.47 -33.40
CA LEU A 4 -20.24 0.91 -32.88
C LEU A 4 -20.34 0.93 -31.35
N GLY A 5 -21.11 -0.01 -30.77
CA GLY A 5 -21.18 -0.19 -29.31
C GLY A 5 -19.86 -0.63 -28.69
N LEU A 6 -19.13 -1.54 -29.33
CA LEU A 6 -17.80 -1.97 -28.87
C LEU A 6 -16.76 -0.84 -28.94
N LEU A 7 -16.81 -0.02 -29.99
CA LEU A 7 -15.92 1.15 -30.14
C LEU A 7 -16.20 2.21 -29.06
N LEU A 8 -17.47 2.47 -28.75
CA LEU A 8 -17.86 3.36 -27.66
C LEU A 8 -17.38 2.84 -26.29
N CYS A 9 -17.49 1.54 -26.02
CA CYS A 9 -16.98 0.93 -24.78
C CYS A 9 -15.47 1.11 -24.58
N LEU A 10 -14.68 0.99 -25.65
CA LEU A 10 -13.21 1.14 -25.59
C LEU A 10 -12.77 2.58 -25.33
N VAL A 11 -13.54 3.57 -25.80
CA VAL A 11 -13.24 5.00 -25.60
C VAL A 11 -13.68 5.50 -24.21
N THR A 12 -14.66 4.84 -23.59
CA THR A 12 -15.12 5.15 -22.23
C THR A 12 -14.37 4.38 -21.13
N ALA A 13 -13.56 3.40 -21.48
CA ALA A 13 -12.70 2.74 -20.51
C ALA A 13 -11.69 3.79 -19.99
N PRO A 14 -11.70 4.13 -18.69
CA PRO A 14 -10.74 5.08 -18.16
C PRO A 14 -9.35 4.52 -18.48
N GLN A 15 -8.52 5.33 -19.13
CA GLN A 15 -7.10 5.02 -19.20
C GLN A 15 -6.64 4.95 -17.75
N GLY A 16 -6.45 3.72 -17.25
CA GLY A 16 -6.02 3.51 -15.88
C GLY A 16 -4.83 4.40 -15.58
N VAL A 17 -4.78 4.97 -14.38
CA VAL A 17 -3.64 5.76 -13.93
C VAL A 17 -2.39 4.90 -14.13
N LEU A 18 -1.49 5.34 -15.02
CA LEU A 18 -0.22 4.65 -15.24
C LEU A 18 0.68 4.98 -14.04
N SER A 19 0.63 4.14 -13.01
CA SER A 19 1.61 4.19 -11.93
C SER A 19 2.89 3.48 -12.36
N GLN A 20 4.03 4.11 -12.10
CA GLN A 20 5.35 3.48 -12.29
C GLN A 20 5.59 2.36 -11.26
N VAL A 21 4.90 2.42 -10.11
CA VAL A 21 5.02 1.45 -9.01
C VAL A 21 3.66 0.83 -8.73
N GLN A 22 3.59 -0.49 -8.66
CA GLN A 22 2.36 -1.20 -8.31
C GLN A 22 2.58 -2.01 -7.04
N LEU A 23 1.58 -1.97 -6.15
CA LEU A 23 1.55 -2.71 -4.91
C LEU A 23 0.38 -3.68 -4.95
N TRP A 24 0.61 -4.88 -4.46
CA TRP A 24 -0.40 -5.93 -4.40
C TRP A 24 -0.40 -6.56 -3.02
N GLU A 25 -1.49 -6.37 -2.28
CA GLU A 25 -1.66 -7.00 -0.98
C GLU A 25 -2.42 -8.32 -1.10
N SER A 26 -1.93 -9.34 -0.40
CA SER A 26 -2.68 -10.57 -0.15
C SER A 26 -2.80 -10.81 1.35
N SER A 27 -4.04 -10.99 1.81
CA SER A 27 -4.38 -11.33 3.19
C SER A 27 -5.05 -12.71 3.24
N PRO A 28 -4.86 -13.50 4.31
CA PRO A 28 -5.53 -14.80 4.48
C PRO A 28 -7.06 -14.71 4.67
N GLY A 29 -7.65 -13.52 4.60
CA GLY A 29 -9.09 -13.30 4.79
C GLY A 29 -9.47 -13.25 6.26
N LEU A 30 -10.71 -13.64 6.58
CA LEU A 30 -11.23 -13.55 7.95
C LEU A 30 -10.50 -14.55 8.88
N VAL A 31 -9.68 -14.03 9.78
CA VAL A 31 -8.99 -14.81 10.81
C VAL A 31 -9.73 -14.76 12.14
N LYS A 32 -9.55 -15.80 12.97
CA LYS A 32 -10.17 -15.84 14.30
C LYS A 32 -9.55 -14.78 15.21
N PRO A 33 -10.33 -14.18 16.13
CA PRO A 33 -9.77 -13.35 17.19
C PRO A 33 -8.67 -14.12 17.94
N SER A 34 -7.57 -13.44 18.26
CA SER A 34 -6.39 -14.00 18.93
C SER A 34 -5.50 -14.93 18.09
N GLN A 35 -5.77 -15.09 16.80
CA GLN A 35 -4.80 -15.70 15.88
C GLN A 35 -3.92 -14.65 15.23
N THR A 36 -2.62 -14.94 15.17
CA THR A 36 -1.69 -14.18 14.34
C THR A 36 -1.97 -14.49 12.87
N PHE A 37 -1.93 -13.45 12.05
CA PHE A 37 -2.01 -13.56 10.60
C PHE A 37 -0.83 -12.83 9.96
N SER A 38 -0.50 -13.22 8.74
CA SER A 38 0.55 -12.58 7.95
C SER A 38 -0.09 -11.88 6.76
N LEU A 39 0.26 -10.61 6.57
CA LEU A 39 -0.01 -9.86 5.35
C LEU A 39 1.20 -9.95 4.44
N THR A 40 0.97 -9.99 3.13
CA THR A 40 2.05 -9.95 2.14
C THR A 40 1.75 -8.86 1.14
N CYS A 41 2.68 -7.91 0.98
CA CYS A 41 2.64 -6.89 -0.07
C CYS A 41 3.73 -7.19 -1.10
N ALA A 42 3.34 -7.40 -2.35
CA ALA A 42 4.24 -7.53 -3.48
C ALA A 42 4.41 -6.17 -4.17
N VAL A 43 5.66 -5.78 -4.39
CA VAL A 43 6.02 -4.51 -5.04
C VAL A 43 6.53 -4.79 -6.45
N TYR A 44 5.97 -4.09 -7.43
CA TYR A 44 6.33 -4.20 -8.85
C TYR A 44 6.73 -2.83 -9.41
N GLY A 45 7.65 -2.81 -10.37
CA GLY A 45 8.15 -1.58 -10.99
C GLY A 45 9.12 -0.77 -10.12
N TYR A 46 9.44 -1.27 -8.92
CA TYR A 46 10.35 -0.62 -7.98
C TYR A 46 11.12 -1.64 -7.13
N SER A 47 12.37 -1.33 -6.78
CA SER A 47 13.17 -2.19 -5.89
C SER A 47 13.02 -1.73 -4.45
N ILE A 48 12.60 -2.64 -3.57
CA ILE A 48 12.43 -2.36 -2.13
C ILE A 48 13.76 -1.95 -1.48
N THR A 49 14.90 -2.40 -2.00
CA THR A 49 16.24 -2.12 -1.46
C THR A 49 16.90 -0.87 -2.04
N SER A 50 16.15 -0.01 -2.74
CA SER A 50 16.71 1.10 -3.53
C SER A 50 17.11 2.35 -2.72
N GLY A 51 17.17 2.25 -1.39
CA GLY A 51 17.62 3.33 -0.50
C GLY A 51 16.48 4.06 0.22
N TYR A 52 15.26 3.55 0.16
CA TYR A 52 14.09 4.14 0.82
C TYR A 52 13.49 3.19 1.84
N ASP A 53 13.07 3.78 2.95
CA ASP A 53 12.42 3.05 4.03
C ASP A 53 10.91 2.92 3.78
N TRP A 54 10.35 1.83 4.25
CA TRP A 54 8.96 1.42 4.02
C TRP A 54 8.19 1.46 5.32
N ILE A 55 7.07 2.16 5.34
CA ILE A 55 6.23 2.29 6.52
C ILE A 55 4.97 1.46 6.33
N TRP A 56 4.64 0.66 7.35
CA TRP A 56 3.38 -0.06 7.43
C TRP A 56 2.39 0.74 8.26
N ILE A 57 1.21 0.98 7.69
CA ILE A 57 0.13 1.72 8.32
C ILE A 57 -1.13 0.88 8.19
N HIS A 58 -1.93 0.86 9.25
CA HIS A 58 -3.25 0.25 9.29
C HIS A 58 -4.29 1.33 9.50
N GLN A 59 -5.35 1.35 8.69
CA GLN A 59 -6.48 2.24 8.92
C GLN A 59 -7.72 1.44 9.36
N PRO A 60 -7.98 1.31 10.67
CA PRO A 60 -9.20 0.69 11.12
C PRO A 60 -10.43 1.49 10.65
N PRO A 61 -11.55 0.83 10.27
CA PRO A 61 -12.78 1.50 9.89
C PRO A 61 -13.25 2.50 10.96
N GLY A 62 -13.43 3.76 10.56
CA GLY A 62 -13.88 4.83 11.46
C GLY A 62 -12.84 5.32 12.46
N LYS A 63 -11.55 4.96 12.30
CA LYS A 63 -10.43 5.45 13.11
C LYS A 63 -9.39 6.16 12.23
N GLY A 64 -8.45 6.85 12.88
CA GLY A 64 -7.27 7.42 12.22
C GLY A 64 -6.27 6.34 11.81
N LEU A 65 -5.24 6.76 11.06
CA LEU A 65 -4.12 5.91 10.67
C LEU A 65 -3.33 5.44 11.91
N GLU A 66 -3.06 4.14 11.99
CA GLU A 66 -2.26 3.52 13.03
C GLU A 66 -0.93 3.05 12.44
N TRP A 67 0.19 3.49 13.00
CA TRP A 67 1.52 3.05 12.57
C TRP A 67 1.81 1.62 13.06
N MET A 68 2.18 0.72 12.15
CA MET A 68 2.48 -0.69 12.43
C MET A 68 3.98 -1.01 12.50
N GLY A 69 4.84 -0.18 11.91
CA GLY A 69 6.29 -0.39 11.89
C GLY A 69 6.96 0.19 10.65
N LEU A 70 8.29 0.18 10.65
CA LEU A 70 9.13 0.65 9.55
C LEU A 70 10.12 -0.47 9.16
N ILE A 71 10.35 -0.63 7.86
CA ILE A 71 11.35 -1.52 7.29
C ILE A 71 12.33 -0.65 6.50
N ASN A 72 13.59 -0.62 6.93
CA ASN A 72 14.63 0.11 6.24
C ASN A 72 15.02 -0.60 4.94
N TYR A 73 15.58 0.13 3.97
CA TYR A 73 16.00 -0.44 2.69
C TYR A 73 17.07 -1.55 2.80
N ASP A 74 17.80 -1.60 3.91
CA ASP A 74 18.81 -2.61 4.24
C ASP A 74 18.24 -3.84 4.96
N GLY A 75 16.94 -3.82 5.27
CA GLY A 75 16.21 -4.94 5.88
C GLY A 75 16.01 -4.82 7.39
N ASP A 76 16.54 -3.78 8.04
CA ASP A 76 16.32 -3.56 9.46
C ASP A 76 14.88 -3.13 9.74
N THR A 77 14.31 -3.62 10.84
CA THR A 77 12.92 -3.34 11.20
C THR A 77 12.81 -2.57 12.51
N THR A 78 11.95 -1.55 12.53
CA THR A 78 11.66 -0.74 13.71
C THR A 78 10.18 -0.87 14.07
N ALA A 79 9.91 -1.31 15.30
CA ALA A 79 8.56 -1.37 15.84
C ALA A 79 8.03 0.05 16.15
N PRO A 80 6.72 0.28 16.03
CA PRO A 80 6.12 1.56 16.38
C PRO A 80 6.23 1.79 17.89
N PRO A 81 6.57 3.00 18.35
CA PRO A 81 6.43 3.42 19.73
C PRO A 81 4.99 3.21 20.19
N SER A 82 4.82 2.93 21.48
CA SER A 82 3.52 2.67 22.12
C SER A 82 2.47 3.78 21.98
N ARG A 83 2.87 4.97 21.50
CA ARG A 83 2.02 6.12 21.23
C ARG A 83 2.66 7.01 20.17
N ALA A 84 2.70 6.56 18.92
CA ALA A 84 3.18 7.36 17.81
C ALA A 84 2.14 7.45 16.72
N GLU A 85 1.83 8.67 16.31
CA GLU A 85 1.28 8.95 15.00
C GLU A 85 2.34 8.58 13.94
N PRO A 86 1.95 8.24 12.71
CA PRO A 86 2.89 8.03 11.62
C PRO A 86 3.86 9.22 11.50
N PRO A 87 5.14 9.03 11.14
CA PRO A 87 6.05 10.15 10.95
C PRO A 87 5.48 11.09 9.88
N SER A 88 5.60 12.41 10.09
CA SER A 88 5.12 13.39 9.11
C SER A 88 5.75 13.12 7.73
N PRO A 89 4.99 13.28 6.62
CA PRO A 89 5.50 13.04 5.27
C PRO A 89 6.77 13.84 4.94
N GLU A 90 6.94 15.02 5.55
CA GLU A 90 8.11 15.87 5.36
C GLU A 90 9.43 15.29 5.91
N THR A 91 9.36 14.34 6.85
CA THR A 91 10.53 13.68 7.44
C THR A 91 10.99 12.48 6.62
N LEU A 92 10.21 12.06 5.64
CA LEU A 92 10.38 10.84 4.88
C LEU A 92 10.56 11.22 3.40
N GLN A 93 11.74 10.96 2.83
CA GLN A 93 11.93 11.17 1.40
C GLN A 93 10.94 10.28 0.59
N GLU A 94 10.24 10.88 -0.38
CA GLU A 94 9.39 10.23 -1.39
C GLU A 94 10.00 8.90 -1.88
N PRO A 95 9.36 7.72 -1.67
CA PRO A 95 7.96 7.45 -1.99
C PRO A 95 7.22 6.69 -0.86
N VAL A 96 6.97 7.35 0.28
CA VAL A 96 6.20 6.71 1.38
C VAL A 96 4.70 6.70 1.10
N LEU A 97 4.17 7.69 0.38
CA LEU A 97 2.74 7.82 0.11
C LEU A 97 2.15 6.70 -0.78
N PRO A 98 2.82 6.23 -1.85
CA PRO A 98 2.29 5.14 -2.67
C PRO A 98 2.15 3.82 -1.89
N ALA A 99 3.03 3.56 -0.91
CA ALA A 99 3.10 2.30 -0.15
C ALA A 99 1.87 2.03 0.73
N ALA A 100 1.40 3.07 1.43
CA ALA A 100 0.33 2.95 2.41
C ALA A 100 -1.06 3.12 1.79
N GLU A 101 -1.22 3.96 0.76
CA GLU A 101 -2.55 4.29 0.21
C GLU A 101 -3.11 3.24 -0.75
N PHE A 102 -2.26 2.44 -1.40
CA PHE A 102 -2.71 1.45 -2.40
C PHE A 102 -3.14 0.11 -1.81
N CYS A 103 -2.62 -0.27 -0.65
CA CYS A 103 -3.01 -1.50 0.04
C CYS A 103 -4.44 -1.42 0.62
N ASP A 104 -4.93 -0.22 0.96
CA ASP A 104 -6.26 -0.02 1.56
C ASP A 104 -7.41 0.00 0.51
N HIS A 105 -7.11 0.12 -0.78
CA HIS A 105 -8.12 0.35 -1.85
C HIS A 105 -8.56 -0.88 -2.66
N GLN A 106 -8.36 -2.12 -2.16
CA GLN A 106 -8.95 -3.33 -2.76
C GLN A 106 -10.02 -4.01 -1.89
#